data_AF-A0A6I2ZYG2-F1
#
_entry.id   AF-A0A6I2ZYG2-F1
#
_cell.length_a   1.000
_cell.length_b   1.000
_cell.length_c   1.000
_cell.angle_alpha   90.00
_cell.angle_beta   90.00
_cell.angle_gamma   90.00
#
_symmetry.space_group_name_H-M   'P 1'
#
loop_
_entity.id
_entity.type
_entity.pdbx_description
1 polymer ?
#
loop_
_entity_poly.entity_id
_entity_poly.type
_entity_poly.pdbx_seq_one_letter_code
_entity_poly.pdbx_strand_id
1 'polypeptide(L)'
;MSDTPQAQKQQGLATEPEVPNRRLGYRRQRFEARKVRRLVRHVDPWSILKLSLLLALCLWLMQMIAAVILWTVASNAGTISSIENFVNSSLSLQDWSLDGEFIFRQFGLVSLLGCLGLAAAVVISTLVFNLISDIIGGVWISVIEEETARPVRESNQ
;
A
#
# COMPACT_ATOMS: atom_id res chain seq x y z
N MET A 1 -63.96 -75.24 25.87
CA MET A 1 -63.65 -74.05 26.69
C MET A 1 -63.26 -72.96 25.71
N SER A 2 -64.16 -72.00 25.55
CA SER A 2 -64.12 -70.91 24.57
C SER A 2 -63.03 -69.89 24.91
N ASP A 3 -62.43 -69.28 23.89
CA ASP A 3 -62.41 -67.82 23.70
C ASP A 3 -61.29 -67.42 22.73
N THR A 4 -61.69 -67.14 21.49
CA THR A 4 -61.18 -65.98 20.74
C THR A 4 -62.07 -64.82 21.21
N PRO A 5 -61.57 -63.60 21.55
CA PRO A 5 -61.49 -62.57 20.50
C PRO A 5 -60.57 -61.35 20.76
N GLN A 6 -60.52 -60.48 19.73
CA GLN A 6 -60.15 -59.06 19.70
C GLN A 6 -58.64 -58.74 19.55
N ALA A 7 -58.18 -58.44 18.35
CA ALA A 7 -58.35 -57.19 17.60
C ALA A 7 -57.39 -56.08 18.07
N GLN A 8 -56.40 -55.78 17.23
CA GLN A 8 -56.05 -54.38 16.99
C GLN A 8 -55.42 -54.20 15.61
N LYS A 9 -56.31 -53.99 14.63
CA LYS A 9 -56.24 -52.91 13.64
C LYS A 9 -54.90 -52.16 13.60
N GLN A 10 -54.05 -52.50 12.62
CA GLN A 10 -53.12 -51.53 12.05
C GLN A 10 -53.31 -51.52 10.53
N GLN A 11 -54.35 -50.79 10.17
CA GLN A 11 -54.54 -50.18 8.86
C GLN A 11 -53.40 -49.20 8.59
N GLY A 12 -53.09 -49.04 7.31
CA GLY A 12 -52.79 -47.72 6.78
C GLY A 12 -51.30 -47.41 6.65
N LEU A 13 -50.73 -47.97 5.59
CA LEU A 13 -49.73 -47.32 4.74
C LEU A 13 -50.06 -45.82 4.58
N ALA A 14 -49.33 -44.95 5.26
CA ALA A 14 -49.20 -43.55 4.89
C ALA A 14 -47.73 -43.18 5.08
N THR A 15 -47.05 -43.10 3.94
CA THR A 15 -45.71 -42.60 3.74
C THR A 15 -45.61 -41.19 4.30
N GLU A 16 -45.10 -41.04 5.52
CA GLU A 16 -44.56 -39.76 5.97
C GLU A 16 -43.05 -39.87 5.75
N PRO A 17 -42.45 -39.17 4.78
CA PRO A 17 -41.01 -39.12 4.70
C PRO A 17 -40.55 -38.39 5.96
N GLU A 18 -39.90 -39.12 6.86
CA GLU A 18 -39.11 -38.53 7.93
C GLU A 18 -38.02 -37.69 7.25
N VAL A 19 -38.33 -36.41 6.99
CA VAL A 19 -37.37 -35.44 6.51
C VAL A 19 -36.32 -35.36 7.62
N PRO A 20 -35.09 -35.87 7.40
CA PRO A 20 -34.07 -35.71 8.40
C PRO A 20 -33.88 -34.21 8.48
N ASN A 21 -34.23 -33.62 9.63
CA ASN A 21 -33.93 -32.23 9.91
C ASN A 21 -32.41 -32.12 10.06
N ARG A 22 -31.70 -32.20 8.92
CA ARG A 22 -30.33 -31.77 8.76
C ARG A 22 -30.39 -30.26 8.88
N ARG A 23 -30.47 -29.82 10.14
CA ARG A 23 -29.94 -28.52 10.53
C ARG A 23 -28.49 -28.59 10.09
N LEU A 24 -28.22 -28.11 8.88
CA LEU A 24 -26.91 -27.71 8.44
C LEU A 24 -26.53 -26.57 9.37
N GLY A 25 -26.01 -26.95 10.53
CA GLY A 25 -25.25 -26.06 11.37
C GLY A 25 -24.07 -25.65 10.52
N TYR A 26 -24.23 -24.56 9.78
CA TYR A 26 -23.13 -23.73 9.37
C TYR A 26 -22.50 -23.28 10.69
N ARG A 27 -21.60 -24.12 11.22
CA ARG A 27 -20.74 -23.78 12.33
C ARG A 27 -19.94 -22.62 11.77
N ARG A 28 -20.38 -21.39 12.01
CA ARG A 28 -19.64 -20.17 11.64
C ARG A 28 -18.30 -20.33 12.32
N GLN A 29 -17.31 -20.80 11.57
CA GLN A 29 -15.94 -20.91 12.03
C GLN A 29 -15.51 -19.46 12.21
N ARG A 30 -15.67 -18.95 13.44
CA ARG A 30 -15.19 -17.64 13.81
C ARG A 30 -13.69 -17.69 13.61
N PHE A 31 -13.22 -17.05 12.55
CA PHE A 31 -11.83 -16.67 12.44
C PHE A 31 -11.59 -15.65 13.55
N GLU A 32 -11.18 -16.13 14.73
CA GLU A 32 -10.71 -15.24 15.78
C GLU A 32 -9.33 -14.72 15.36
N ALA A 33 -9.31 -13.47 14.89
CA ALA A 33 -8.08 -12.79 14.56
C ALA A 33 -7.26 -12.63 15.85
N ARG A 34 -6.11 -13.31 15.91
CA ARG A 34 -5.23 -13.26 17.09
C ARG A 34 -4.46 -11.95 17.02
N LYS A 35 -4.74 -11.04 17.95
CA LYS A 35 -3.97 -9.81 18.11
C LYS A 35 -2.60 -10.17 18.67
N VAL A 36 -1.55 -9.99 17.88
CA VAL A 36 -0.16 -10.21 18.31
C VAL A 36 0.57 -8.87 18.30
N ARG A 37 1.22 -8.54 19.42
CA ARG A 37 2.12 -7.39 19.48
C ARG A 37 3.47 -7.81 18.93
N ARG A 38 3.91 -7.23 17.82
CA ARG A 38 5.24 -7.43 17.25
C ARG A 38 6.05 -6.16 17.50
N LEU A 39 7.31 -6.31 17.88
CA LEU A 39 8.23 -5.21 18.05
C LEU A 39 9.06 -5.08 16.77
N VAL A 40 8.99 -3.94 16.09
CA VAL A 40 9.93 -3.66 14.99
C VAL A 40 11.19 -3.07 15.60
N ARG A 41 12.25 -3.87 15.61
CA ARG A 41 13.56 -3.48 16.15
C ARG A 41 14.54 -3.02 15.06
N HIS A 42 14.44 -3.57 13.86
CA HIS A 42 15.40 -3.30 12.79
C HIS A 42 14.69 -3.17 11.45
N VAL A 43 15.07 -2.15 10.68
CA VAL A 43 14.64 -1.96 9.30
C VAL A 43 15.84 -2.18 8.39
N ASP A 44 15.72 -3.13 7.46
CA ASP A 44 16.83 -3.51 6.57
C ASP A 44 17.16 -2.38 5.57
N PRO A 45 18.35 -1.75 5.67
CA PRO A 45 18.72 -0.62 4.82
C PRO A 45 18.79 -1.00 3.34
N TRP A 46 19.09 -2.27 3.04
CA TRP A 46 19.15 -2.78 1.68
C TRP A 46 17.81 -2.76 0.96
N SER A 47 16.72 -3.04 1.67
CA SER A 47 15.37 -2.97 1.12
C SER A 47 14.96 -1.53 0.88
N ILE A 48 15.29 -0.63 1.81
CA ILE A 48 14.98 0.80 1.64
C ILE A 48 15.82 1.45 0.56
N LEU A 49 17.08 1.05 0.37
CA LEU A 49 17.90 1.50 -0.75
C LEU A 49 17.21 1.22 -2.09
N LYS A 50 16.71 -0.01 -2.28
CA LYS A 50 16.00 -0.39 -3.52
C LYS A 50 14.72 0.43 -3.70
N LEU A 51 13.93 0.55 -2.63
CA LEU A 51 12.69 1.33 -2.67
C LEU A 51 12.94 2.81 -2.96
N SER A 52 13.94 3.41 -2.30
CA SER A 52 14.26 4.82 -2.44
C SER A 52 14.82 5.13 -3.83
N LEU A 53 15.62 4.23 -4.41
CA LEU A 53 16.08 4.36 -5.79
C LEU A 53 14.93 4.32 -6.80
N LEU A 54 13.97 3.39 -6.62
CA LEU A 54 12.77 3.33 -7.48
C LEU A 54 11.91 4.58 -7.34
N LEU A 55 11.73 5.05 -6.11
CA LEU A 55 10.98 6.28 -5.82
C LEU A 55 11.67 7.50 -6.41
N ALA A 56 13.00 7.62 -6.29
CA ALA A 56 13.75 8.71 -6.90
C ALA A 56 13.65 8.73 -8.42
N LEU A 57 13.70 7.56 -9.07
CA LEU A 57 13.52 7.47 -10.52
C LEU A 57 12.10 7.88 -10.94
N CYS A 58 11.08 7.43 -10.19
CA CYS A 58 9.69 7.79 -10.45
C CYS A 58 9.44 9.30 -10.28
N LEU A 59 9.95 9.89 -9.19
CA LEU A 59 9.88 11.33 -8.96
C LEU A 59 10.61 12.11 -10.04
N TRP A 60 11.82 11.69 -10.41
CA TRP A 60 12.58 12.34 -11.47
C TRP A 60 11.80 12.37 -12.80
N LEU A 61 11.24 11.22 -13.22
CA LEU A 61 10.39 11.15 -14.42
C LEU A 61 9.16 12.04 -14.32
N MET A 62 8.49 12.04 -13.16
CA MET A 62 7.33 12.90 -12.91
C MET A 62 7.69 14.39 -13.06
N GLN A 63 8.82 14.82 -12.50
CA GLN A 63 9.30 16.20 -12.65
C GLN A 63 9.69 16.53 -14.09
N MET A 64 10.29 15.59 -14.84
CA MET A 64 10.61 15.81 -16.25
C MET A 64 9.36 16.01 -17.10
N ILE A 65 8.32 15.18 -16.88
CA ILE A 65 7.03 15.33 -17.57
C ILE A 65 6.40 16.67 -17.20
N ALA A 66 6.38 17.03 -15.92
CA ALA A 66 5.86 18.31 -15.46
C ALA A 66 6.62 19.50 -16.08
N ALA A 67 7.95 19.42 -16.18
CA ALA A 67 8.78 20.45 -16.79
C ALA A 67 8.49 20.63 -18.28
N VAL A 68 8.30 19.54 -19.03
CA VAL A 68 7.91 19.62 -20.45
C VAL A 68 6.56 20.33 -20.61
N ILE A 69 5.55 19.92 -19.83
CA ILE A 69 4.22 20.53 -19.89
C ILE A 69 4.30 22.02 -19.52
N LEU A 70 4.98 22.35 -18.43
CA LEU A 70 5.17 23.72 -17.97
C LEU A 70 5.84 24.57 -19.05
N TRP A 71 6.89 24.05 -19.68
CA TRP A 71 7.63 24.75 -20.73
C TRP A 71 6.74 25.01 -21.95
N THR A 72 6.02 23.99 -22.43
CA THR A 72 5.11 24.15 -23.57
C THR A 72 4.00 25.15 -23.31
N VAL A 73 3.43 25.16 -22.09
CA VAL A 73 2.40 26.14 -21.72
C VAL A 73 3.00 27.55 -21.67
N ALA A 74 4.17 27.72 -21.06
CA ALA A 74 4.86 29.00 -20.97
C ALA A 74 5.29 29.56 -22.33
N SER A 75 5.73 28.70 -23.25
CA SER A 75 6.07 29.11 -24.62
C SER A 75 4.85 29.55 -25.40
N ASN A 76 3.74 28.80 -25.30
CA ASN A 76 2.50 29.12 -26.00
C ASN A 76 1.84 30.40 -25.47
N ALA A 77 1.97 30.66 -24.16
CA ALA A 77 1.47 31.88 -23.53
C ALA A 77 2.35 33.11 -23.80
N GLY A 78 3.51 32.97 -24.46
CA GLY A 78 4.46 34.07 -24.67
C GLY A 78 5.13 34.58 -23.39
N THR A 79 5.03 33.81 -22.29
CA THR A 79 5.62 34.18 -20.99
C THR A 79 7.14 34.27 -21.09
N ILE A 80 7.77 33.37 -21.85
CA ILE A 80 9.22 33.34 -22.07
C ILE A 80 9.69 34.65 -22.71
N SER A 81 9.05 35.07 -23.81
CA SER A 81 9.39 36.31 -24.51
C SER A 81 9.13 37.55 -23.64
N SER A 82 8.09 37.53 -22.81
CA SER A 82 7.80 38.62 -21.86
C SER A 82 8.91 38.77 -20.81
N ILE A 83 9.46 37.64 -20.32
CA ILE A 83 10.59 37.62 -19.38
C ILE A 83 11.87 38.13 -20.05
N GLU A 84 12.18 37.66 -21.26
CA GLU A 84 13.35 38.13 -22.02
C GLU A 84 13.32 39.64 -22.23
N ASN A 85 12.17 40.18 -22.67
CA ASN A 85 11.98 41.61 -22.86
C ASN A 85 12.16 42.39 -21.55
N PHE A 86 11.63 41.88 -20.43
CA PHE A 86 11.76 42.50 -19.12
C PHE A 86 13.22 42.52 -18.62
N VAL A 87 13.94 41.41 -18.80
CA VAL A 87 15.36 41.27 -18.42
C VAL A 87 16.23 42.20 -19.25
N ASN A 88 16.07 42.20 -20.57
CA ASN A 88 16.82 43.09 -21.46
C ASN A 88 16.57 44.57 -21.13
N SER A 89 15.31 44.92 -20.83
CA SER A 89 14.94 46.30 -20.45
C SER A 89 15.50 46.71 -19.09
N SER A 90 15.46 45.82 -18.09
CA SER A 90 15.82 46.15 -16.70
C SER A 90 17.33 46.13 -16.47
N LEU A 91 18.05 45.23 -17.13
CA LEU A 91 19.50 45.07 -16.99
C LEU A 91 20.29 45.76 -18.12
N SER A 92 19.61 46.41 -19.07
CA SER A 92 20.20 46.98 -20.29
C SER A 92 21.12 46.00 -21.03
N LEU A 93 20.76 44.72 -21.00
CA LEU A 93 21.43 43.67 -21.76
C LEU A 93 20.93 43.73 -23.21
N GLN A 94 21.84 43.56 -24.17
CA GLN A 94 21.49 43.42 -25.58
C GLN A 94 21.33 41.94 -25.92
N ASP A 95 20.18 41.57 -26.48
CA ASP A 95 19.89 40.25 -27.05
C ASP A 95 20.08 39.04 -26.14
N TRP A 96 19.81 39.17 -24.83
CA TRP A 96 19.74 37.98 -23.98
C TRP A 96 18.48 37.17 -24.30
N SER A 97 18.65 35.88 -24.58
CA SER A 97 17.56 34.93 -24.80
C SER A 97 17.65 33.73 -23.84
N LEU A 98 16.50 33.16 -23.51
CA LEU A 98 16.36 31.95 -22.73
C LEU A 98 16.50 30.73 -23.63
N ASP A 99 17.68 30.14 -23.63
CA ASP A 99 17.90 28.84 -24.27
C ASP A 99 17.19 27.72 -23.49
N GLY A 100 16.01 27.36 -23.98
CA GLY A 100 15.19 26.30 -23.41
C GLY A 100 15.85 24.92 -23.42
N GLU A 101 16.67 24.61 -24.43
CA GLU A 101 17.34 23.32 -24.52
C GLU A 101 18.44 23.21 -23.46
N PHE A 102 19.22 24.27 -23.29
CA PHE A 102 20.23 24.34 -22.23
C PHE A 102 19.57 24.22 -20.85
N ILE A 103 18.52 25.01 -20.58
CA ILE A 103 17.81 25.00 -19.29
C ILE A 103 17.19 23.64 -19.02
N PHE A 104 16.55 23.01 -19.99
CA PHE A 104 15.94 21.70 -19.83
C PHE A 104 16.98 20.62 -19.53
N ARG A 105 18.14 20.65 -20.20
CA ARG A 105 19.24 19.71 -19.93
C ARG A 105 19.81 19.89 -18.52
N GLN A 106 20.05 21.13 -18.10
CA GLN A 106 20.55 21.40 -16.76
C GLN A 106 19.51 21.03 -15.69
N PHE A 107 18.24 21.37 -15.91
CA PHE A 107 17.15 21.01 -15.01
C PHE A 107 17.05 19.49 -14.85
N GLY A 108 17.13 18.74 -15.94
CA GLY A 108 17.11 17.28 -15.89
C GLY A 108 18.26 16.70 -15.05
N LEU A 109 19.47 17.23 -15.20
CA LEU A 109 20.64 16.81 -14.42
C LEU A 109 20.53 17.20 -12.94
N VAL A 110 20.15 18.45 -12.64
CA VAL A 110 20.00 18.94 -11.26
C VAL A 110 18.88 18.21 -10.54
N SER A 111 17.74 18.01 -11.21
CA SER A 111 16.60 17.24 -10.68
C SER A 111 16.99 15.79 -10.43
N LEU A 112 17.76 15.17 -11.32
CA LEU A 112 18.25 13.80 -11.14
C LEU A 112 19.12 13.70 -9.89
N LEU A 113 20.11 14.59 -9.77
CA LEU A 113 20.99 14.64 -8.59
C LEU A 113 20.20 14.93 -7.31
N GLY A 114 19.20 15.82 -7.37
CA GLY A 114 18.31 16.11 -6.25
C GLY A 114 17.51 14.88 -5.80
N CYS A 115 16.92 14.14 -6.75
CA CYS A 115 16.20 12.91 -6.46
C CYS A 115 17.11 11.81 -5.88
N LEU A 116 18.32 11.66 -6.42
CA LEU A 116 19.33 10.75 -5.85
C LEU A 116 19.74 11.18 -4.43
N GLY A 117 19.92 12.47 -4.20
CA GLY A 117 20.18 13.03 -2.87
C GLY A 117 19.05 12.73 -1.89
N LEU A 118 17.80 12.85 -2.32
CA LEU A 118 16.63 12.47 -1.54
C LEU A 118 16.61 10.97 -1.23
N ALA A 119 16.90 10.11 -2.20
CA ALA A 119 17.01 8.67 -1.96
C ALA A 119 18.09 8.34 -0.93
N ALA A 120 19.25 8.99 -1.00
CA ALA A 120 20.32 8.86 -0.02
C ALA A 120 19.88 9.33 1.37
N ALA A 121 19.18 10.47 1.45
CA ALA A 121 18.64 10.99 2.70
C ALA A 121 17.65 10.02 3.37
N VAL A 122 16.80 9.34 2.59
CA VAL A 122 15.88 8.29 3.10
C VAL A 122 16.64 7.10 3.69
N VAL A 123 17.71 6.65 3.03
CA VAL A 123 18.55 5.55 3.54
C VAL A 123 19.26 5.96 4.83
N ILE A 124 19.82 7.17 4.88
CA ILE A 124 20.44 7.71 6.10
C ILE A 124 19.40 7.80 7.23
N SER A 125 18.19 8.28 6.92
CA SER A 125 17.09 8.34 7.88
C SER A 125 16.74 6.97 8.45
N THR A 126 16.86 5.91 7.64
CA THR A 126 16.68 4.52 8.10
C THR A 126 17.76 4.11 9.10
N LEU A 127 19.02 4.43 8.81
CA LEU A 127 20.13 4.12 9.73
C LEU A 127 19.97 4.85 11.06
N VAL A 128 19.59 6.13 11.01
CA VAL A 128 19.28 6.93 12.20
C VAL A 128 18.11 6.34 12.97
N PHE A 129 17.04 5.93 12.29
CA PHE A 129 15.89 5.27 12.91
C PHE A 129 16.29 3.97 13.61
N ASN A 130 17.13 3.15 12.99
CA ASN A 130 17.62 1.90 13.57
C ASN A 130 18.40 2.19 14.87
N LEU A 131 19.28 3.19 14.87
CA LEU A 131 20.06 3.59 16.04
C LEU A 131 19.17 4.09 17.19
N ILE A 132 18.18 4.93 16.88
CA ILE A 132 17.24 5.46 17.88
C ILE A 132 16.36 4.33 18.44
N SER A 133 15.93 3.40 17.59
CA SER A 133 15.09 2.27 17.99
C SER A 133 15.80 1.34 18.96
N ASP A 134 17.11 1.12 18.79
CA ASP A 134 17.90 0.33 19.74
C ASP A 134 17.96 0.98 21.14
N ILE A 135 17.89 2.31 21.24
CA ILE A 135 17.92 3.06 22.51
C ILE A 135 16.55 3.04 23.20
N ILE A 136 15.47 3.30 22.46
CA ILE A 136 14.12 3.44 23.01
C ILE A 136 13.45 2.07 23.23
N GLY A 137 14.00 1.01 22.64
CA GLY A 137 13.44 -0.34 22.70
C GLY A 137 12.47 -0.67 21.56
N GLY A 138 12.50 0.10 20.46
CA GLY A 138 11.76 -0.15 19.21
C GLY A 138 10.33 0.43 19.15
N VAL A 139 9.69 0.27 17.99
CA VAL A 139 8.29 0.69 17.78
C VAL A 139 7.35 -0.52 17.89
N TRP A 140 6.35 -0.42 18.76
CA TRP A 140 5.32 -1.45 18.93
C TRP A 140 4.31 -1.40 17.79
N ILE A 141 4.29 -2.44 16.95
CA ILE A 141 3.28 -2.58 15.89
C ILE A 141 2.27 -3.65 16.32
N SER A 142 0.98 -3.28 16.34
CA SER A 142 -0.11 -4.23 16.57
C SER A 142 -0.46 -4.90 15.26
N VAL A 143 -0.09 -6.16 15.08
CA VAL A 143 -0.43 -6.95 13.90
C VAL A 143 -1.64 -7.81 14.23
N ILE A 144 -2.64 -7.79 13.35
CA ILE A 144 -3.82 -8.66 13.42
C ILE A 144 -3.55 -9.81 12.47
N GLU A 145 -3.11 -10.95 12.99
CA GLU A 145 -2.91 -12.15 12.18
C GLU A 145 -4.26 -12.85 12.01
N GLU A 146 -4.80 -12.84 10.79
CA GLU A 146 -6.08 -13.45 10.43
C GLU A 146 -5.97 -14.96 10.12
N GLU A 147 -4.75 -15.48 9.94
CA GLU A 147 -4.52 -16.84 9.44
C GLU A 147 -4.35 -17.92 10.53
N THR A 148 -4.22 -17.58 11.81
CA THR A 148 -4.13 -18.60 12.88
C THR A 148 -5.49 -18.95 13.50
N ALA A 149 -6.53 -19.05 12.69
CA ALA A 149 -7.79 -19.65 13.11
C ALA A 149 -7.63 -21.18 13.21
N ARG A 150 -6.91 -21.66 14.23
CA ARG A 150 -6.96 -23.09 14.58
C ARG A 150 -8.41 -23.44 14.93
N PRO A 151 -9.03 -24.44 14.29
CA PRO A 151 -10.35 -24.90 14.73
C PRO A 151 -10.21 -25.38 16.18
N VAL A 152 -11.01 -24.81 17.08
CA VAL A 152 -11.13 -25.27 18.46
C VAL A 152 -11.56 -26.72 18.41
N ARG A 153 -10.63 -27.64 18.71
CA ARG A 153 -10.91 -29.07 18.80
C ARG A 153 -11.63 -29.29 20.12
N GLU A 154 -12.96 -29.36 20.09
CA GLU A 154 -13.74 -29.82 21.23
C GLU A 154 -13.30 -31.25 21.56
N SER A 155 -12.58 -31.42 22.66
CA SER A 155 -12.26 -32.72 23.24
C SER A 155 -13.52 -33.25 23.92
N ASN A 156 -14.31 -34.05 23.21
CA ASN A 156 -15.45 -34.73 23.80
C ASN A 156 -14.96 -35.89 24.67
N GLN A 157 -15.48 -35.96 25.90
CA GLN A 157 -15.31 -37.05 26.85
C GLN A 157 -15.97 -38.34 26.37
#